data_AF-A0A938C129-F1
#
_entry.id   AF-A0A938C129-F1
#
_cell.length_a   1.000
_cell.length_b   1.000
_cell.length_c   1.000
_cell.angle_alpha   90.00
_cell.angle_beta   90.00
_cell.angle_gamma   90.00
#
_symmetry.space_group_name_H-M   'P 1'
#
loop_
_entity.id
_entity.type
_entity.pdbx_description
1 polymer ?
#
loop_
_entity_poly.entity_id
_entity_poly.type
_entity_poly.pdbx_seq_one_letter_code
_entity_poly.pdbx_strand_id
1 'polypeptide(L)'
;AFPGAPIYCFGHVGDGNLHYNVGDAALVPRRAEVNAVVYAEVAAMGGSISAEHGLGQLKREEIRHHKDPLELELMRALKGALDPKGLMNPGKVL
;
A
#
# COMPACT_ATOMS: atom_id res chain seq x y z
N ALA A 1 -9.36 13.80 -10.01
CA ALA A 1 -10.44 13.06 -9.32
C ALA A 1 -11.10 13.87 -8.19
N PHE A 2 -10.33 14.61 -7.36
CA PHE A 2 -10.87 15.40 -6.23
C PHE A 2 -10.38 16.85 -6.31
N PRO A 3 -11.06 17.73 -7.06
CA PRO A 3 -10.61 19.11 -7.25
C PRO A 3 -10.68 19.89 -5.93
N GLY A 4 -9.67 20.71 -5.64
CA GLY A 4 -9.62 21.56 -4.46
C GLY A 4 -9.18 20.86 -3.16
N ALA A 5 -8.99 19.54 -3.16
CA ALA A 5 -8.46 18.82 -2.01
C ALA A 5 -7.00 19.25 -1.73
N PRO A 6 -6.66 19.74 -0.52
CA PRO A 6 -5.29 20.12 -0.19
C PRO A 6 -4.36 18.92 -0.27
N ILE A 7 -3.15 19.13 -0.81
CA ILE A 7 -2.11 18.11 -0.87
C ILE A 7 -0.95 18.57 0.01
N TYR A 8 -0.53 17.69 0.91
CA TYR A 8 0.68 17.86 1.71
C TYR A 8 1.68 16.78 1.25
N CYS A 9 2.64 17.20 0.43
CA CYS A 9 3.66 16.32 -0.14
C CYS A 9 5.04 16.71 0.39
N PHE A 10 5.69 15.79 1.08
CA PHE A 10 7.05 15.92 1.60
C PHE A 10 7.70 14.54 1.65
N GLY A 11 9.00 14.46 1.84
CA GLY A 11 9.68 13.19 2.00
C GLY A 11 11.17 13.24 1.77
N HIS A 12 11.73 12.08 1.47
CA HIS A 12 13.16 11.85 1.38
C HIS A 12 13.54 11.74 -0.10
N VAL A 13 13.89 12.87 -0.72
CA VAL A 13 14.24 12.88 -2.15
C VAL A 13 15.48 12.02 -2.46
N GLY A 14 16.36 11.83 -1.48
CA GLY A 14 17.60 11.06 -1.64
C GLY A 14 17.39 9.57 -1.91
N ASP A 15 16.25 8.99 -1.50
CA ASP A 15 15.89 7.58 -1.74
C ASP A 15 14.61 7.42 -2.57
N GLY A 16 14.00 8.53 -3.00
CA GLY A 16 12.78 8.52 -3.81
C GLY A 16 11.50 8.27 -3.02
N ASN A 17 11.50 8.42 -1.69
CA ASN A 17 10.32 8.21 -0.85
C ASN A 17 9.51 9.50 -0.64
N LEU A 18 8.20 9.46 -0.92
CA LEU A 18 7.26 10.57 -0.71
C LEU A 18 6.14 10.19 0.26
N HIS A 19 5.91 11.04 1.25
CA HIS A 19 4.68 11.10 2.03
C HIS A 19 3.67 11.99 1.32
N TYR A 20 2.77 11.37 0.56
CA TYR A 20 1.74 12.06 -0.21
C TYR A 20 0.39 12.03 0.53
N ASN A 21 0.06 13.10 1.25
CA ASN A 21 -1.15 13.18 2.08
C ASN A 21 -2.20 14.09 1.46
N VAL A 22 -3.47 13.67 1.54
CA VAL A 22 -4.63 14.45 1.09
C VAL A 22 -5.39 15.00 2.29
N GLY A 23 -5.42 16.33 2.41
CA GLY A 23 -5.86 17.10 3.56
C GLY A 23 -7.32 17.51 3.54
N ASP A 24 -8.24 16.55 3.48
CA ASP A 24 -9.68 16.82 3.56
C ASP A 24 -10.41 15.77 4.39
N ALA A 25 -10.99 16.18 5.51
CA ALA A 25 -11.74 15.31 6.40
C ALA A 25 -12.99 14.70 5.72
N ALA A 26 -13.58 15.42 4.76
CA ALA A 26 -14.72 14.92 3.99
C ALA A 26 -14.34 13.74 3.06
N LEU A 27 -13.05 13.58 2.75
CA LEU A 27 -12.56 12.46 1.95
C LEU A 27 -12.18 11.24 2.77
N VAL A 28 -12.18 11.31 4.10
CA VAL A 28 -11.85 10.15 4.97
C VAL A 28 -12.76 8.94 4.70
N PRO A 29 -14.10 9.09 4.54
CA PRO A 29 -14.97 7.98 4.16
C PRO A 29 -14.68 7.44 2.75
N ARG A 30 -14.07 8.26 1.88
CA ARG A 30 -13.73 7.95 0.48
C ARG A 30 -12.25 7.59 0.30
N ARG A 31 -11.56 7.23 1.39
CA ARG A 31 -10.11 6.96 1.38
C ARG A 31 -9.71 5.92 0.34
N ALA A 32 -10.52 4.88 0.12
CA ALA A 32 -10.23 3.87 -0.89
C ALA A 32 -10.21 4.46 -2.31
N GLU A 33 -11.16 5.33 -2.66
CA GLU A 33 -11.20 6.00 -3.96
C GLU A 33 -10.03 6.98 -4.13
N VAL A 34 -9.66 7.70 -3.08
CA VAL A 34 -8.48 8.58 -3.09
C VAL A 34 -7.20 7.78 -3.31
N ASN A 35 -7.03 6.69 -2.55
CA ASN A 35 -5.87 5.81 -2.66
C ASN A 35 -5.77 5.15 -4.03
N ALA A 36 -6.89 4.71 -4.63
CA ALA A 36 -6.88 4.10 -5.95
C ALA A 36 -6.30 5.04 -7.02
N VAL A 37 -6.64 6.34 -6.95
CA VAL A 37 -6.06 7.34 -7.86
C VAL A 37 -4.56 7.48 -7.64
N VAL A 38 -4.12 7.59 -6.39
CA VAL A 38 -2.68 7.74 -6.07
C VAL A 38 -1.90 6.48 -6.45
N TYR A 39 -2.40 5.29 -6.13
CA TYR A 39 -1.71 4.03 -6.42
C TYR A 39 -1.63 3.72 -7.90
N ALA A 40 -2.62 4.15 -8.71
CA ALA A 40 -2.53 4.04 -10.16
C ALA A 40 -1.33 4.85 -10.72
N GLU A 41 -1.12 6.07 -10.24
CA GLU A 41 0.03 6.89 -10.63
C GLU A 41 1.36 6.29 -10.14
N VAL A 42 1.40 5.81 -8.90
CA VAL A 42 2.58 5.11 -8.36
C VAL A 42 2.92 3.88 -9.21
N ALA A 43 1.92 3.08 -9.60
CA ALA A 43 2.12 1.91 -10.45
C ALA A 43 2.58 2.28 -11.87
N ALA A 44 2.01 3.33 -12.47
CA ALA A 44 2.40 3.83 -13.79
C ALA A 44 3.87 4.30 -13.82
N MET A 45 4.39 4.79 -12.69
CA MET A 45 5.79 5.18 -12.51
C MET A 45 6.71 4.02 -12.09
N GLY A 46 6.21 2.80 -11.95
CA GLY A 46 6.99 1.65 -11.47
C GLY A 46 7.41 1.77 -10.00
N GLY A 47 6.69 2.56 -9.20
CA GLY A 47 6.97 2.80 -7.78
C GLY A 47 6.36 1.74 -6.85
N SER A 48 6.61 1.92 -5.54
CA SER A 48 6.02 1.09 -4.48
C SER A 48 4.88 1.82 -3.77
N ILE A 49 3.72 1.17 -3.63
CA ILE A 49 2.60 1.70 -2.83
C ILE A 49 2.91 1.79 -1.33
N SER A 50 4.01 1.18 -0.87
CA SER A 50 4.50 1.29 0.50
C SER A 50 6.02 1.23 0.51
N ALA A 51 6.66 2.40 0.56
CA ALA A 51 8.11 2.51 0.60
C ALA A 51 8.70 2.03 1.95
N GLU A 52 8.11 2.46 3.08
CA GLU A 52 8.71 2.22 4.41
C GLU A 52 7.73 1.62 5.45
N HIS A 53 6.44 1.95 5.40
CA HIS A 53 5.48 1.60 6.46
C HIS A 53 4.96 0.14 6.38
N GLY A 54 5.37 -0.61 5.36
CA GLY A 54 4.91 -1.97 5.12
C GLY A 54 3.42 -2.06 4.75
N LEU A 55 2.86 -3.26 4.79
CA LEU A 55 1.47 -3.51 4.38
C LEU A 55 0.49 -3.52 5.56
N GLY A 56 0.89 -4.23 6.63
CA GLY A 56 0.03 -4.51 7.78
C GLY A 56 -1.32 -5.07 7.36
N GLN A 57 -2.38 -4.61 8.01
CA GLN A 57 -3.76 -4.91 7.63
C GLN A 57 -4.26 -3.96 6.54
N LEU A 58 -3.80 -2.70 6.55
CA LEU A 58 -4.35 -1.62 5.73
C LEU A 58 -4.14 -1.82 4.23
N LYS A 59 -3.01 -2.41 3.82
CA LYS A 59 -2.67 -2.61 2.40
C LYS A 59 -2.65 -4.08 1.99
N ARG A 60 -3.24 -4.97 2.80
CA ARG A 60 -3.26 -6.42 2.55
C ARG A 60 -4.03 -6.78 1.27
N GLU A 61 -5.11 -6.07 0.96
CA GLU A 61 -5.84 -6.31 -0.28
C GLU A 61 -5.17 -5.59 -1.46
N GLU A 62 -4.57 -4.41 -1.23
CA GLU A 62 -3.89 -3.63 -2.27
C GLU A 62 -2.69 -4.35 -2.87
N ILE A 63 -1.89 -5.06 -2.06
CA ILE A 63 -0.71 -5.77 -2.57
C ILE A 63 -1.06 -6.78 -3.68
N ARG A 64 -2.28 -7.33 -3.69
CA ARG A 64 -2.74 -8.27 -4.71
C ARG A 64 -2.81 -7.66 -6.11
N HIS A 65 -2.92 -6.33 -6.20
CA HIS A 65 -2.99 -5.59 -7.46
C HIS A 65 -1.64 -5.03 -7.90
N HIS A 66 -0.67 -4.91 -6.97
CA HIS A 66 0.57 -4.16 -7.18
C HIS A 66 1.85 -5.00 -7.05
N LYS A 67 1.75 -6.28 -6.67
CA LYS A 67 2.89 -7.19 -6.52
C LYS A 67 2.82 -8.32 -7.53
N ASP A 68 3.98 -8.83 -7.92
CA ASP A 68 4.03 -9.95 -8.85
C ASP A 68 3.32 -11.19 -8.24
N PRO A 69 2.46 -11.88 -9.01
CA PRO A 69 1.78 -13.07 -8.52
C PRO A 69 2.72 -14.16 -7.99
N LEU A 70 3.89 -14.35 -8.60
CA LEU A 70 4.91 -15.31 -8.17
C LEU A 70 5.53 -14.88 -6.84
N GLU A 71 5.80 -13.59 -6.64
CA GLU A 71 6.28 -13.10 -5.35
C GLU A 71 5.24 -13.35 -4.24
N LEU A 72 3.95 -13.12 -4.53
CA LEU A 72 2.87 -13.40 -3.59
C LEU A 72 2.73 -14.89 -3.27
N GLU A 73 2.90 -15.76 -4.27
CA GLU A 73 2.93 -17.21 -4.07
C GLU A 73 4.10 -17.61 -3.15
N LEU A 74 5.30 -17.11 -3.44
CA LEU A 74 6.49 -17.37 -2.62
C LEU A 74 6.29 -16.91 -1.17
N MET A 75 5.74 -15.71 -0.97
CA MET A 75 5.45 -15.20 0.38
C MET A 75 4.48 -16.12 1.13
N ARG A 76 3.44 -16.64 0.47
CA ARG A 76 2.48 -17.58 1.08
C ARG A 76 3.13 -18.93 1.39
N ALA A 77 3.98 -19.44 0.51
CA ALA A 77 4.74 -20.67 0.74
C ALA A 77 5.65 -20.55 1.97
N LEU A 78 6.39 -19.43 2.07
CA LEU A 78 7.23 -19.14 3.24
C LEU A 78 6.39 -19.01 4.52
N LYS A 79 5.25 -18.33 4.46
CA LYS A 79 4.33 -18.20 5.60
C LYS A 79 3.82 -19.58 6.07
N GLY A 80 3.44 -20.45 5.14
CA GLY A 80 2.97 -21.81 5.46
C GLY A 80 4.07 -22.69 6.04
N ALA A 81 5.31 -22.56 5.57
CA ALA A 81 6.45 -23.30 6.09
C ALA A 81 6.84 -22.86 7.53
N LEU A 82 6.80 -21.55 7.80
CA LEU A 82 7.20 -20.98 9.09
C LEU A 82 6.09 -21.00 10.14
N ASP A 83 4.84 -20.82 9.72
CA ASP A 83 3.67 -20.74 10.61
C ASP A 83 2.49 -21.56 10.05
N PRO A 84 2.61 -22.91 10.04
CA PRO A 84 1.59 -23.80 9.49
C PRO A 84 0.25 -23.73 10.23
N LYS A 85 0.23 -23.23 11.48
CA LYS A 85 -0.98 -23.05 12.28
C LYS A 85 -1.60 -21.65 12.13
N GLY A 86 -0.95 -20.74 11.40
CA GLY A 86 -1.46 -19.38 11.16
C GLY A 86 -1.57 -18.51 12.42
N LEU A 87 -0.74 -18.75 13.45
CA LEU A 87 -0.83 -18.05 14.73
C LEU A 87 -0.05 -16.73 14.76
N MET A 88 0.98 -16.61 13.91
CA MET A 88 1.83 -15.42 13.86
C MET A 88 1.15 -14.31 13.07
N ASN A 89 0.43 -13.45 13.80
CA ASN A 89 -0.14 -12.19 13.31
C ASN A 89 -1.16 -12.37 12.17
N PRO A 90 -2.26 -13.13 12.39
CA PRO A 90 -3.22 -13.47 11.35
C PRO A 90 -3.87 -12.22 10.73
N GLY A 91 -4.16 -12.32 9.43
CA GLY A 91 -4.89 -11.29 8.69
C GLY A 91 -4.10 -10.04 8.32
N LYS A 92 -2.76 -10.08 8.39
CA LYS A 92 -1.86 -8.99 7.98
C LYS A 92 -0.88 -9.49 6.92
N VAL A 93 -0.42 -8.58 6.06
CA VAL A 93 0.51 -8.82 4.94
C VAL A 93 -0.07 -9.68 3.81
N LEU A 94 -0.48 -10.92 4.08
CA LEU A 94 -0.97 -11.91 3.09
C LEU A 94 -2.44 -12.32 3.29
#